data_AF-V9L346-F1
#
_entry.id   AF-V9L346-F1
#
_cell.length_a   1.000
_cell.length_b   1.000
_cell.length_c   1.000
_cell.angle_alpha   90.00
_cell.angle_beta   90.00
_cell.angle_gamma   90.00
#
_symmetry.space_group_name_H-M   'P 1'
#
loop_
_entity.id
_entity.type
_entity.pdbx_description
1 polymer ?
#
loop_
_entity_poly.entity_id
_entity_poly.type
_entity_poly.pdbx_seq_one_letter_code
_entity_poly.pdbx_strand_id
1 'polypeptide(L)'
;RSRRRSFARSHLESFESRLSESNQLEIRPLRDYPISIQKKKQMRASRDSQTARITKWNRFVFYWKRKGRRFVESSKLLGVMLQFWKQDIHDIEGKFGTGIQSYFSFLRFLVLLNFVIFLLMFCFVTLPMFFIKQKKHQVNVEPLSYNSVPECTQYEKFDKGLIVFYSYIIDLLTGTGFLEHTYLFYGYYKIDHSQIKYLGYNLPLAYFLTTGAYILLSLVWIVKRAVEGFKQSIISAEDRFQSFCNKIFAGWDFCISDEHAAQLKHSSLQYELQTDLEEERIKQKIAERTKKEKMHIYFIRAVLNLIVALVLSVCFYCIYRATIYSEARDDRPHNSDTFLQDLMLQYLPSIVITAANLITPVIFEHLIRFEDYSPAFEIKFILIRSVFV
;
A
#
# COMPACT_ATOMS: atom_id res chain seq x y z
N ARG A 1 -44.98 -4.89 42.12
CA ARG A 1 -43.57 -4.65 41.68
C ARG A 1 -43.38 -4.69 40.15
N SER A 2 -44.15 -5.49 39.40
CA SER A 2 -44.07 -5.58 37.92
C SER A 2 -44.53 -4.30 37.17
N ARG A 3 -45.66 -3.67 37.53
CA ARG A 3 -46.17 -2.46 36.85
C ARG A 3 -45.28 -1.20 36.93
N ARG A 4 -44.51 -1.01 38.01
CA ARG A 4 -43.57 0.13 38.14
C ARG A 4 -42.33 -0.01 37.26
N ARG A 5 -41.90 -1.24 36.94
CA ARG A 5 -40.77 -1.48 36.02
C ARG A 5 -41.17 -1.27 34.57
N SER A 6 -42.42 -1.61 34.20
CA SER A 6 -42.97 -1.34 32.87
C SER A 6 -43.06 0.16 32.57
N PHE A 7 -43.56 0.96 33.53
CA PHE A 7 -43.72 2.41 33.34
C PHE A 7 -42.39 3.17 33.28
N ALA A 8 -41.37 2.71 34.03
CA ALA A 8 -40.02 3.27 33.96
C ALA A 8 -39.33 2.94 32.63
N ARG A 9 -39.58 1.74 32.07
CA ARG A 9 -38.99 1.30 30.79
C ARG A 9 -39.59 2.05 29.60
N SER A 10 -40.90 2.26 29.58
CA SER A 10 -41.57 3.03 28.52
C SER A 10 -41.18 4.52 28.54
N HIS A 11 -40.92 5.09 29.73
CA HIS A 11 -40.39 6.44 29.85
C HIS A 11 -38.93 6.54 29.40
N LEU A 12 -38.11 5.53 29.63
CA LEU A 12 -36.72 5.48 29.15
C LEU A 12 -36.66 5.37 27.63
N GLU A 13 -37.46 4.50 27.02
CA GLU A 13 -37.53 4.33 25.56
C GLU A 13 -38.07 5.60 24.86
N SER A 14 -39.06 6.27 25.46
CA SER A 14 -39.58 7.59 25.03
C SER A 14 -38.57 8.73 25.18
N PHE A 15 -37.62 8.60 26.10
CA PHE A 15 -36.55 9.56 26.31
C PHE A 15 -35.38 9.31 25.36
N GLU A 16 -35.02 8.05 25.13
CA GLU A 16 -34.01 7.64 24.15
C GLU A 16 -34.43 7.98 22.72
N SER A 17 -35.71 7.78 22.36
CA SER A 17 -36.21 8.15 21.03
C SER A 17 -36.13 9.65 20.78
N ARG A 18 -36.49 10.49 21.76
CA ARG A 18 -36.34 11.95 21.67
C ARG A 18 -34.88 12.39 21.61
N LEU A 19 -33.98 11.71 22.33
CA LEU A 19 -32.55 11.97 22.24
C LEU A 19 -32.03 11.65 20.83
N SER A 20 -32.51 10.54 20.25
CA SER A 20 -32.12 10.12 18.90
C SER A 20 -32.63 11.07 17.80
N GLU A 21 -33.86 11.59 17.91
CA GLU A 21 -34.40 12.62 17.01
C GLU A 21 -33.65 13.96 17.14
N SER A 22 -33.33 14.38 18.37
CA SER A 22 -32.53 15.60 18.58
C SER A 22 -31.12 15.48 18.00
N ASN A 23 -30.51 14.29 18.11
CA ASN A 23 -29.21 13.99 17.52
C ASN A 23 -29.29 13.96 15.99
N GLN A 24 -30.41 13.51 15.39
CA GLN A 24 -30.61 13.56 13.94
C GLN A 24 -30.81 15.00 13.41
N LEU A 25 -31.56 15.83 14.15
CA LEU A 25 -31.78 17.25 13.82
C LEU A 25 -30.50 18.10 13.86
N GLU A 26 -29.50 17.70 14.64
CA GLU A 26 -28.18 18.34 14.71
C GLU A 26 -27.25 18.01 13.54
N ILE A 27 -27.53 16.98 12.74
CA ILE A 27 -26.59 16.50 11.71
C ILE A 27 -26.60 17.37 10.45
N ARG A 28 -27.71 18.04 10.11
CA ARG A 28 -27.83 18.90 8.91
C ARG A 28 -27.72 20.41 9.22
N PRO A 29 -27.00 21.19 8.39
CA PRO A 29 -26.90 22.63 8.60
C PRO A 29 -28.26 23.31 8.40
N LEU A 30 -28.62 24.27 9.28
CA LEU A 30 -29.89 25.02 9.26
C LEU A 30 -30.20 25.70 7.91
N ARG A 31 -29.18 25.91 7.06
CA ARG A 31 -29.31 26.49 5.72
C ARG A 31 -30.14 25.58 4.80
N ASP A 32 -29.95 24.27 4.92
CA ASP A 32 -30.49 23.26 3.99
C ASP A 32 -31.94 22.88 4.30
N TYR A 33 -32.50 23.38 5.41
CA TYR A 33 -33.90 23.16 5.74
C TYR A 33 -34.79 24.08 4.90
N PRO A 34 -35.82 23.55 4.20
CA PRO A 34 -36.80 24.34 3.47
C PRO A 34 -37.85 24.92 4.43
N ILE A 35 -37.44 25.88 5.27
CA ILE A 35 -38.30 26.51 6.28
C ILE A 35 -38.12 28.03 6.26
N SER A 36 -39.13 28.75 6.75
CA SER A 36 -39.13 30.21 6.81
C SER A 36 -37.97 30.76 7.66
N ILE A 37 -37.50 31.95 7.30
CA ILE A 37 -36.33 32.58 7.94
C ILE A 37 -36.56 32.83 9.44
N GLN A 38 -37.80 33.11 9.84
CA GLN A 38 -38.19 33.30 11.24
C GLN A 38 -38.04 32.02 12.04
N LYS A 39 -38.48 30.87 11.50
CA LYS A 39 -38.33 29.56 12.15
C LYS A 39 -36.86 29.14 12.24
N LYS A 40 -36.02 29.52 11.26
CA LYS A 40 -34.55 29.36 11.34
C LYS A 40 -33.92 30.20 12.44
N LYS A 41 -34.36 31.46 12.62
CA LYS A 41 -33.88 32.35 13.70
C LYS A 41 -34.23 31.80 15.08
N GLN A 42 -35.48 31.33 15.27
CA GLN A 42 -35.91 30.71 16.52
C GLN A 42 -35.10 29.44 16.84
N MET A 43 -34.91 28.55 15.87
CA MET A 43 -34.08 27.36 16.08
C MET A 43 -32.61 27.69 16.38
N ARG A 44 -32.07 28.78 15.82
CA ARG A 44 -30.72 29.24 16.16
C ARG A 44 -30.65 29.72 17.61
N ALA A 45 -31.62 30.52 18.05
CA ALA A 45 -31.71 30.99 19.43
C ALA A 45 -31.87 29.83 20.44
N SER A 46 -32.67 28.82 20.11
CA SER A 46 -32.81 27.61 20.94
C SER A 46 -31.54 26.75 21.00
N ARG A 47 -30.77 26.68 19.91
CA ARG A 47 -29.46 25.98 19.90
C ARG A 47 -28.40 26.75 20.69
N ASP A 48 -28.40 28.08 20.62
CA ASP A 48 -27.43 28.92 21.34
C ASP A 48 -27.62 28.83 22.85
N SER A 49 -28.88 28.77 23.34
CA SER A 49 -29.18 28.56 24.76
C SER A 49 -28.83 27.16 25.26
N GLN A 50 -29.02 26.12 24.44
CA GLN A 50 -28.54 24.76 24.75
C GLN A 50 -27.02 24.66 24.75
N THR A 51 -26.34 25.37 23.84
CA THR A 51 -24.86 25.36 23.76
C THR A 51 -24.20 26.07 24.95
N ALA A 52 -24.87 27.07 25.53
CA ALA A 52 -24.40 27.76 26.73
C ALA A 52 -24.32 26.84 27.96
N ARG A 53 -25.13 25.77 28.01
CA ARG A 53 -25.14 24.76 29.08
C ARG A 53 -24.05 23.69 28.97
N ILE A 54 -23.23 23.72 27.91
CA ILE A 54 -22.27 22.66 27.61
C ILE A 54 -20.89 22.94 28.25
N THR A 55 -20.32 21.93 28.91
CA THR A 55 -18.99 21.92 29.53
C THR A 55 -17.90 22.36 28.53
N LYS A 56 -16.85 23.05 29.00
CA LYS A 56 -15.75 23.58 28.16
C LYS A 56 -15.14 22.51 27.22
N TRP A 57 -15.03 21.27 27.68
CA TRP A 57 -14.53 20.13 26.91
C TRP A 57 -15.41 19.75 25.72
N ASN A 58 -16.72 19.66 25.93
CA ASN A 58 -17.65 19.34 24.86
C ASN A 58 -17.68 20.46 23.81
N ARG A 59 -17.56 21.74 24.21
CA ARG A 59 -17.37 22.86 23.27
C ARG A 59 -16.13 22.71 22.39
N PHE A 60 -15.02 22.25 22.95
CA PHE A 60 -13.80 21.96 22.20
C PHE A 60 -14.01 20.82 21.21
N VAL A 61 -14.60 19.70 21.63
CA VAL A 61 -14.92 18.56 20.75
C VAL A 61 -15.83 18.99 19.59
N PHE A 62 -16.87 19.78 19.86
CA PHE A 62 -17.76 20.31 18.83
C PHE A 62 -17.06 21.29 17.88
N TYR A 63 -16.15 22.14 18.39
CA TYR A 63 -15.33 23.04 17.58
C TYR A 63 -14.45 22.26 16.59
N TRP A 64 -13.74 21.24 17.05
CA TRP A 64 -12.90 20.39 16.18
C TRP A 64 -13.73 19.57 15.20
N LYS A 65 -14.86 19.01 15.62
CA LYS A 65 -15.79 18.29 14.73
C LYS A 65 -16.34 19.20 13.62
N ARG A 66 -16.62 20.47 13.93
CA ARG A 66 -17.10 21.46 12.96
C ARG A 66 -16.00 21.94 12.03
N LYS A 67 -14.78 22.13 12.53
CA LYS A 67 -13.60 22.50 11.73
C LYS A 67 -13.20 21.36 10.79
N GLY A 68 -13.27 20.11 11.25
CA GLY A 68 -13.10 18.91 10.43
C GLY A 68 -14.13 18.81 9.30
N ARG A 69 -15.42 19.06 9.57
CA ARG A 69 -16.45 19.08 8.51
C ARG A 69 -16.22 20.18 7.46
N ARG A 70 -15.85 21.40 7.89
CA ARG A 70 -15.50 22.48 6.95
C ARG A 70 -14.27 22.14 6.13
N PHE A 71 -13.26 21.50 6.73
CA PHE A 71 -12.08 21.04 5.99
C PHE A 71 -12.44 19.97 4.96
N VAL A 72 -13.33 19.02 5.29
CA VAL A 72 -13.86 18.03 4.34
C VAL A 72 -14.65 18.69 3.21
N GLU A 73 -15.47 19.71 3.50
CA GLU A 73 -16.19 20.48 2.47
C GLU A 73 -15.25 21.32 1.60
N SER A 74 -14.24 21.99 2.18
CA SER A 74 -13.18 22.69 1.43
C SER A 74 -12.31 21.74 0.60
N SER A 75 -12.14 20.49 1.06
CA SER A 75 -11.47 19.44 0.30
C SER A 75 -12.29 18.97 -0.91
N LYS A 76 -13.61 19.22 -0.95
CA LYS A 76 -14.40 18.98 -2.17
C LYS A 76 -14.03 19.96 -3.30
N LEU A 77 -13.52 21.15 -2.96
CA LEU A 77 -13.00 22.11 -3.94
C LEU A 77 -11.65 21.65 -4.51
N LEU A 78 -10.77 21.09 -3.68
CA LEU A 78 -9.60 20.32 -4.14
C LEU A 78 -10.02 19.07 -4.93
N GLY A 79 -11.19 18.51 -4.60
CA GLY A 79 -11.91 17.47 -5.34
C GLY A 79 -12.17 17.81 -6.81
N VAL A 80 -12.24 19.10 -7.17
CA VAL A 80 -12.39 19.55 -8.56
C VAL A 80 -11.06 19.46 -9.32
N MET A 81 -9.92 19.73 -8.67
CA MET A 81 -8.60 19.42 -9.25
C MET A 81 -8.40 17.89 -9.40
N LEU A 82 -8.96 17.11 -8.47
CA LEU A 82 -8.97 15.63 -8.52
C LEU A 82 -9.88 15.05 -9.61
N GLN A 83 -10.70 15.86 -10.28
CA GLN A 83 -11.51 15.45 -11.44
C GLN A 83 -10.75 15.47 -12.76
N PHE A 84 -9.47 15.87 -12.78
CA PHE A 84 -8.65 15.80 -13.98
C PHE A 84 -8.69 14.37 -14.57
N TRP A 85 -8.97 14.29 -15.86
CA TRP A 85 -9.12 13.05 -16.64
C TRP A 85 -10.23 12.10 -16.23
N LYS A 86 -11.17 12.50 -15.35
CA LYS A 86 -12.29 11.61 -14.99
C LYS A 86 -13.20 11.30 -16.18
N GLN A 87 -13.47 12.30 -17.02
CA GLN A 87 -14.29 12.15 -18.23
C GLN A 87 -13.55 11.29 -19.26
N ASP A 88 -12.29 11.62 -19.55
CA ASP A 88 -11.46 10.85 -20.48
C ASP A 88 -11.34 9.38 -20.08
N ILE A 89 -11.17 9.08 -18.79
CA ILE A 89 -11.11 7.69 -18.29
C ILE A 89 -12.46 6.97 -18.47
N HIS A 90 -13.58 7.67 -18.33
CA HIS A 90 -14.90 7.08 -18.52
C HIS A 90 -15.21 6.86 -20.01
N ASP A 91 -14.73 7.75 -20.89
CA ASP A 91 -14.84 7.57 -22.34
C ASP A 91 -13.97 6.39 -22.81
N ILE A 92 -12.81 6.17 -22.17
CA ILE A 92 -11.95 5.00 -22.40
C ILE A 92 -12.62 3.71 -21.88
N GLU A 93 -13.30 3.76 -20.72
CA GLU A 93 -14.09 2.64 -20.20
C GLU A 93 -15.17 2.21 -21.20
N GLY A 94 -15.89 3.18 -21.78
CA GLY A 94 -16.93 2.90 -22.78
C GLY A 94 -16.42 2.26 -24.07
N LYS A 95 -15.14 2.47 -24.43
CA LYS A 95 -14.53 1.94 -25.67
C LYS A 95 -13.71 0.67 -25.45
N PHE A 96 -13.03 0.56 -24.32
CA PHE A 96 -12.01 -0.46 -24.06
C PHE A 96 -12.32 -1.35 -22.84
N GLY A 97 -13.41 -1.07 -22.12
CA GLY A 97 -13.89 -1.86 -20.99
C GLY A 97 -13.26 -1.50 -19.64
N THR A 98 -13.74 -2.19 -18.62
CA THR A 98 -13.46 -1.92 -17.19
C THR A 98 -12.04 -2.28 -16.75
N GLY A 99 -11.38 -3.21 -17.46
CA GLY A 99 -9.98 -3.61 -17.19
C GLY A 99 -9.00 -2.47 -17.44
N ILE A 100 -9.10 -1.83 -18.61
CA ILE A 100 -8.23 -0.70 -19.00
C ILE A 100 -8.55 0.56 -18.16
N GLN A 101 -9.83 0.79 -17.84
CA GLN A 101 -10.23 1.84 -16.92
C GLN A 101 -9.58 1.69 -15.53
N SER A 102 -9.51 0.47 -15.00
CA SER A 102 -8.90 0.19 -13.69
C SER A 102 -7.42 0.60 -13.66
N TYR A 103 -6.69 0.34 -14.75
CA TYR A 103 -5.31 0.78 -14.92
C TYR A 103 -5.17 2.31 -14.91
N PHE A 104 -5.94 3.03 -15.74
CA PHE A 104 -5.86 4.50 -15.77
C PHE A 104 -6.35 5.15 -14.48
N SER A 105 -7.34 4.56 -13.81
CA SER A 105 -7.78 4.98 -12.48
C SER A 105 -6.68 4.80 -11.44
N PHE A 106 -5.90 3.72 -11.52
CA PHE A 106 -4.72 3.50 -10.69
C PHE A 106 -3.62 4.52 -10.99
N LEU A 107 -3.30 4.73 -12.26
CA LEU A 107 -2.29 5.69 -12.71
C LEU A 107 -2.62 7.12 -12.27
N ARG A 108 -3.88 7.56 -12.43
CA ARG A 108 -4.34 8.89 -11.98
C ARG A 108 -4.06 9.08 -10.49
N PHE A 109 -4.36 8.08 -9.67
CA PHE A 109 -4.06 8.14 -8.24
C PHE A 109 -2.57 8.20 -7.96
N LEU A 110 -1.74 7.43 -8.67
CA LEU A 110 -0.29 7.50 -8.50
C LEU A 110 0.24 8.90 -8.85
N VAL A 111 -0.26 9.51 -9.92
CA VAL A 111 0.10 10.89 -10.30
C VAL A 111 -0.29 11.86 -9.17
N LEU A 112 -1.50 11.73 -8.62
CA LEU A 112 -1.96 12.59 -7.52
C LEU A 112 -1.15 12.39 -6.24
N LEU A 113 -0.80 11.14 -5.90
CA LEU A 113 0.03 10.81 -4.76
C LEU A 113 1.42 11.43 -4.91
N ASN A 114 2.06 11.24 -6.08
CA ASN A 114 3.36 11.83 -6.39
C ASN A 114 3.32 13.36 -6.39
N PHE A 115 2.23 13.97 -6.89
CA PHE A 115 2.05 15.42 -6.85
C PHE A 115 1.96 15.95 -5.41
N VAL A 116 1.27 15.25 -4.51
CA VAL A 116 1.24 15.63 -3.08
C VAL A 116 2.61 15.46 -2.42
N ILE A 117 3.33 14.38 -2.72
CA ILE A 117 4.71 14.17 -2.24
C ILE A 117 5.62 15.29 -2.75
N PHE A 118 5.54 15.62 -4.03
CA PHE A 118 6.26 16.74 -4.64
C PHE A 118 5.95 18.05 -3.92
N LEU A 119 4.68 18.34 -3.63
CA LEU A 119 4.28 19.55 -2.92
C LEU A 119 4.84 19.59 -1.49
N LEU A 120 4.85 18.47 -0.77
CA LEU A 120 5.48 18.38 0.54
C LEU A 120 6.99 18.65 0.47
N MET A 121 7.70 17.98 -0.43
CA MET A 121 9.13 18.20 -0.64
C MET A 121 9.43 19.63 -1.10
N PHE A 122 8.59 20.18 -1.97
CA PHE A 122 8.76 21.54 -2.46
C PHE A 122 8.58 22.56 -1.34
N CYS A 123 7.50 22.47 -0.58
CA CYS A 123 7.16 23.43 0.48
C CYS A 123 8.12 23.37 1.67
N PHE A 124 8.54 22.17 2.08
CA PHE A 124 9.41 22.02 3.25
C PHE A 124 10.89 22.02 2.89
N VAL A 125 11.33 21.43 1.78
CA VAL A 125 12.76 21.30 1.52
C VAL A 125 13.26 22.36 0.54
N THR A 126 12.68 22.47 -0.66
CA THR A 126 13.25 23.36 -1.71
C THR A 126 12.90 24.84 -1.51
N LEU A 127 11.69 25.15 -1.07
CA LEU A 127 11.20 26.52 -0.92
C LEU A 127 11.97 27.30 0.15
N PRO A 128 12.22 26.78 1.37
CA PRO A 128 13.03 27.49 2.37
C PRO A 128 14.44 27.76 1.86
N MET A 129 15.04 26.82 1.13
CA MET A 129 16.37 26.95 0.56
C MET A 129 16.47 28.09 -0.47
N PHE A 130 15.44 28.28 -1.31
CA PHE A 130 15.39 29.40 -2.25
C PHE A 130 15.47 30.75 -1.51
N PHE A 131 14.74 30.89 -0.40
CA PHE A 131 14.75 32.11 0.41
C PHE A 131 16.05 32.32 1.19
N ILE A 132 16.73 31.25 1.62
CA ILE A 132 18.02 31.32 2.32
C ILE A 132 19.15 31.76 1.38
N LYS A 133 19.19 31.23 0.14
CA LYS A 133 20.23 31.56 -0.86
C LYS A 133 20.17 33.02 -1.30
N GLN A 134 18.97 33.56 -1.53
CA GLN A 134 18.76 34.97 -1.88
C GLN A 134 19.37 35.94 -0.84
N LYS A 135 19.34 35.57 0.45
CA LYS A 135 19.91 36.42 1.51
C LYS A 135 21.43 36.35 1.62
N LYS A 136 22.06 35.18 1.40
CA LYS A 136 23.54 35.07 1.35
C LYS A 136 24.14 35.90 0.21
N HIS A 137 23.40 36.14 -0.88
CA HIS A 137 23.83 37.06 -1.95
C HIS A 137 23.65 38.55 -1.62
N GLN A 138 22.86 38.90 -0.60
CA GLN A 138 22.60 40.29 -0.18
C GLN A 138 23.44 40.75 1.01
N VAL A 139 24.04 39.81 1.75
CA VAL A 139 24.99 40.11 2.82
C VAL A 139 26.35 39.61 2.34
N ASN A 140 27.28 40.53 2.06
CA ASN A 140 28.69 40.22 1.87
C ASN A 140 29.25 39.70 3.21
N VAL A 141 28.97 38.45 3.53
CA VAL A 141 29.60 37.75 4.63
C VAL A 141 30.96 37.30 4.09
N GLU A 142 32.03 37.84 4.67
CA GLU A 142 33.39 37.37 4.47
C GLU A 142 33.42 35.84 4.55
N PRO A 143 34.09 35.15 3.62
CA PRO A 143 34.16 33.70 3.66
C PRO A 143 34.80 33.26 4.97
N LEU A 144 34.06 32.49 5.77
CA LEU A 144 34.60 31.83 6.95
C LEU A 144 35.92 31.14 6.60
N SER A 145 36.92 31.37 7.45
CA SER A 145 38.26 30.78 7.39
C SER A 145 38.20 29.30 7.00
N TYR A 146 38.96 28.96 5.97
CA TYR A 146 39.05 27.69 5.26
C TYR A 146 39.49 26.49 6.13
N ASN A 147 39.78 26.70 7.41
CA ASN A 147 40.46 25.72 8.27
C ASN A 147 39.51 24.88 9.16
N SER A 148 38.19 24.99 9.00
CA SER A 148 37.22 24.22 9.80
C SER A 148 36.16 23.51 8.95
N VAL A 149 36.49 23.20 7.70
CA VAL A 149 35.60 22.46 6.80
C VAL A 149 36.07 21.01 6.80
N PRO A 150 35.27 20.04 7.26
CA PRO A 150 35.67 18.63 7.24
C PRO A 150 35.98 18.20 5.81
N GLU A 151 37.13 17.52 5.63
CA GLU A 151 37.70 17.05 4.36
C GLU A 151 36.65 16.41 3.42
N CYS A 152 35.65 15.72 4.00
CA CYS A 152 34.56 15.05 3.27
C CYS A 152 33.51 15.99 2.65
N THR A 153 33.64 17.32 2.78
CA THR A 153 32.71 18.31 2.19
C THR A 153 33.33 19.13 1.05
N GLN A 154 34.58 18.85 0.71
CA GLN A 154 35.25 19.41 -0.45
C GLN A 154 34.95 18.56 -1.68
N TYR A 155 34.03 19.04 -2.51
CA TYR A 155 33.89 18.52 -3.88
C TYR A 155 35.03 19.14 -4.71
N GLU A 156 35.97 18.32 -5.15
CA GLU A 156 36.96 18.74 -6.13
C GLU A 156 36.22 19.21 -7.38
N LYS A 157 36.41 20.48 -7.74
CA LYS A 157 35.97 20.98 -9.05
C LYS A 157 36.84 20.30 -10.11
N PHE A 158 36.37 19.16 -10.60
CA PHE A 158 36.92 18.57 -11.80
C PHE A 158 36.47 19.41 -12.99
N ASP A 159 37.35 20.30 -13.46
CA ASP A 159 37.24 20.92 -14.78
C ASP A 159 37.44 19.81 -15.83
N LYS A 160 36.38 19.07 -16.11
CA LYS A 160 36.39 18.00 -17.11
C LYS A 160 36.53 18.64 -18.50
N GLY A 161 37.57 18.25 -19.25
CA GLY A 161 37.80 18.62 -20.65
C GLY A 161 36.75 18.02 -21.61
N LEU A 162 37.14 17.55 -22.79
CA LEU A 162 36.18 16.83 -23.66
C LEU A 162 35.72 15.53 -23.00
N ILE A 163 34.43 15.45 -22.65
CA ILE A 163 33.79 14.27 -22.07
C ILE A 163 33.02 13.52 -23.17
N VAL A 164 33.10 12.18 -23.17
CA VAL A 164 32.34 11.32 -24.09
C VAL A 164 30.85 11.37 -23.77
N PHE A 165 29.98 11.48 -24.79
CA PHE A 165 28.52 11.66 -24.63
C PHE A 165 27.85 10.64 -23.70
N TYR A 166 28.24 9.36 -23.76
CA TYR A 166 27.69 8.32 -22.88
C TYR A 166 27.90 8.61 -21.39
N SER A 167 28.95 9.37 -21.03
CA SER A 167 29.19 9.77 -19.64
C SER A 167 28.08 10.67 -19.11
N TYR A 168 27.39 11.45 -19.95
CA TYR A 168 26.22 12.22 -19.52
C TYR A 168 25.01 11.32 -19.24
N ILE A 169 24.88 10.22 -19.99
CA ILE A 169 23.82 9.22 -19.76
C ILE A 169 24.12 8.47 -18.45
N ILE A 170 25.38 8.10 -18.22
CA ILE A 170 25.82 7.52 -16.95
C ILE A 170 25.62 8.53 -15.81
N ASP A 171 26.06 9.77 -15.94
CA ASP A 171 25.85 10.82 -14.94
C ASP A 171 24.35 11.02 -14.65
N LEU A 172 23.47 10.93 -15.66
CA LEU A 172 22.02 10.98 -15.50
C LEU A 172 21.46 9.76 -14.74
N LEU A 173 21.91 8.54 -15.06
CA LEU A 173 21.44 7.29 -14.44
C LEU A 173 21.98 7.10 -13.02
N THR A 174 23.24 7.46 -12.80
CA THR A 174 23.94 7.34 -11.50
C THR A 174 23.68 8.54 -10.59
N GLY A 175 23.13 9.63 -11.13
CA GLY A 175 22.88 10.87 -10.39
C GLY A 175 24.14 11.70 -10.11
N THR A 176 25.25 11.37 -10.77
CA THR A 176 26.58 11.96 -10.54
C THR A 176 26.88 13.13 -11.48
N GLY A 177 27.97 13.87 -11.23
CA GLY A 177 28.45 14.92 -12.13
C GLY A 177 27.57 16.18 -12.12
N PHE A 178 26.93 16.52 -13.25
CA PHE A 178 26.13 17.75 -13.34
C PHE A 178 24.91 17.73 -12.40
N LEU A 179 24.36 16.56 -12.11
CA LEU A 179 23.19 16.40 -11.25
C LEU A 179 23.49 16.66 -9.77
N GLU A 180 24.72 16.43 -9.30
CA GLU A 180 25.14 16.67 -7.91
C GLU A 180 25.01 18.14 -7.52
N HIS A 181 25.12 19.05 -8.49
CA HIS A 181 24.96 20.49 -8.30
C HIS A 181 23.51 20.97 -8.41
N THR A 182 22.55 20.07 -8.63
CA THR A 182 21.13 20.41 -8.75
C THR A 182 20.36 20.14 -7.46
N TYR A 183 19.23 20.83 -7.28
CA TYR A 183 18.33 20.62 -6.14
C TYR A 183 17.71 19.22 -6.09
N LEU A 184 17.83 18.42 -7.15
CA LEU A 184 17.31 17.05 -7.18
C LEU A 184 18.19 16.07 -6.40
N PHE A 185 19.47 16.40 -6.20
CA PHE A 185 20.42 15.52 -5.55
C PHE A 185 20.49 15.78 -4.03
N TYR A 186 20.52 14.70 -3.24
CA TYR A 186 20.58 14.79 -1.78
C TYR A 186 21.83 15.53 -1.29
N GLY A 187 22.98 15.30 -1.93
CA GLY A 187 24.27 15.93 -1.58
C GLY A 187 24.32 17.45 -1.78
N TYR A 188 23.35 18.04 -2.49
CA TYR A 188 23.24 19.49 -2.66
C TYR A 188 22.84 20.20 -1.35
N TYR A 189 22.12 19.51 -0.46
CA TYR A 189 21.60 20.07 0.79
C TYR A 189 22.68 20.13 1.88
N LYS A 190 23.24 21.32 2.11
CA LYS A 190 24.29 21.53 3.13
C LYS A 190 23.74 21.59 4.56
N ILE A 191 24.53 21.11 5.53
CA ILE A 191 24.24 21.06 6.97
C ILE A 191 24.45 22.44 7.64
N ASP A 192 24.00 23.52 7.00
CA ASP A 192 24.09 24.85 7.59
C ASP A 192 22.83 25.11 8.44
N HIS A 193 23.01 25.46 9.72
CA HIS A 193 21.95 26.05 10.54
C HIS A 193 21.65 27.46 10.05
N SER A 194 20.91 27.59 8.95
CA SER A 194 20.54 28.90 8.41
C SER A 194 19.41 29.52 9.23
N GLN A 195 19.66 30.70 9.80
CA GLN A 195 18.64 31.45 10.52
C GLN A 195 17.71 32.18 9.55
N ILE A 196 16.44 31.75 9.47
CA ILE A 196 15.40 32.50 8.77
C ILE A 196 14.87 33.57 9.73
N LYS A 197 15.52 34.73 9.77
CA LYS A 197 15.16 35.99 10.48
C LYS A 197 14.91 35.90 12.01
N TYR A 198 14.14 34.92 12.50
CA TYR A 198 13.82 34.66 13.92
C TYR A 198 13.51 33.18 14.25
N LEU A 199 13.47 32.28 13.25
CA LEU A 199 13.26 30.84 13.44
C LEU A 199 14.47 30.11 12.85
N GLY A 200 15.19 29.36 13.69
CA GLY A 200 16.23 28.44 13.24
C GLY A 200 15.60 27.34 12.41
N TYR A 201 15.92 27.27 11.11
CA TYR A 201 15.40 26.24 10.23
C TYR A 201 16.46 25.15 10.08
N ASN A 202 16.25 24.02 10.75
CA ASN A 202 17.14 22.87 10.66
C ASN A 202 16.80 22.03 9.43
N LEU A 203 17.49 22.30 8.33
CA LEU A 203 17.28 21.63 7.04
C LEU A 203 17.43 20.09 7.11
N PRO A 204 18.46 19.50 7.78
CA PRO A 204 18.57 18.04 7.89
C PRO A 204 17.39 17.40 8.64
N LEU A 205 16.96 18.04 9.73
CA LEU A 205 15.81 17.58 10.52
C LEU A 205 14.52 17.69 9.71
N ALA A 206 14.34 18.79 8.99
CA ALA A 206 13.16 18.98 8.16
C ALA A 206 13.10 17.99 7.00
N TYR A 207 14.24 17.68 6.37
CA TYR A 207 14.32 16.64 5.34
C TYR A 207 13.91 15.27 5.90
N PHE A 208 14.44 14.89 7.07
CA PHE A 208 14.10 13.63 7.75
C PHE A 208 12.61 13.56 8.13
N LEU A 209 12.08 14.61 8.77
CA LEU A 209 10.67 14.68 9.16
C LEU A 209 9.73 14.71 7.95
N THR A 210 10.07 15.45 6.89
CA THR A 210 9.28 15.48 5.65
C THR A 210 9.26 14.10 5.01
N THR A 211 10.40 13.40 5.02
CA THR A 211 10.52 12.01 4.55
C THR A 211 9.62 11.05 5.30
N GLY A 212 9.73 11.05 6.63
CA GLY A 212 8.84 10.25 7.47
C GLY A 212 7.36 10.59 7.24
N ALA A 213 7.03 11.88 7.15
CA ALA A 213 5.65 12.34 6.97
C ALA A 213 5.03 11.89 5.64
N TYR A 214 5.73 12.03 4.52
CA TYR A 214 5.17 11.62 3.23
C TYR A 214 5.09 10.10 3.10
N ILE A 215 6.03 9.33 3.69
CA ILE A 215 5.96 7.87 3.73
C ILE A 215 4.72 7.44 4.51
N LEU A 216 4.51 7.98 5.71
CA LEU A 216 3.34 7.65 6.54
C LEU A 216 2.03 8.02 5.83
N LEU A 217 1.97 9.20 5.21
CA LEU A 217 0.82 9.66 4.45
C LEU A 217 0.54 8.74 3.27
N SER A 218 1.57 8.36 2.50
CA SER A 218 1.45 7.46 1.36
C SER A 218 0.94 6.08 1.79
N LEU A 219 1.48 5.52 2.86
CA LEU A 219 1.04 4.24 3.42
C LEU A 219 -0.42 4.28 3.83
N VAL A 220 -0.83 5.30 4.60
CA VAL A 220 -2.23 5.45 5.03
C VAL A 220 -3.16 5.59 3.82
N TRP A 221 -2.76 6.36 2.79
CA TRP A 221 -3.60 6.56 1.61
C TRP A 221 -3.70 5.30 0.75
N ILE A 222 -2.59 4.60 0.53
CA ILE A 222 -2.54 3.31 -0.19
C ILE A 222 -3.41 2.28 0.52
N VAL A 223 -3.22 2.10 1.83
CA VAL A 223 -4.01 1.14 2.63
C VAL A 223 -5.49 1.49 2.58
N LYS A 224 -5.86 2.76 2.77
CA LYS A 224 -7.26 3.18 2.69
C LYS A 224 -7.88 2.83 1.33
N ARG A 225 -7.19 3.12 0.23
CA ARG A 225 -7.67 2.80 -1.11
C ARG A 225 -7.76 1.30 -1.35
N ALA A 226 -6.78 0.53 -0.87
CA ALA A 226 -6.78 -0.93 -0.98
C ALA A 226 -7.97 -1.55 -0.22
N VAL A 227 -8.27 -1.05 0.99
CA VAL A 227 -9.43 -1.50 1.78
C VAL A 227 -10.75 -1.14 1.11
N GLU A 228 -10.87 0.08 0.56
CA GLU A 228 -12.06 0.49 -0.20
C GLU A 228 -12.26 -0.38 -1.45
N GLY A 229 -11.19 -0.66 -2.20
CA GLY A 229 -11.22 -1.57 -3.35
C GLY A 229 -11.54 -3.02 -2.98
N PHE A 230 -10.99 -3.51 -1.87
CA PHE A 230 -11.26 -4.85 -1.36
C PHE A 230 -12.70 -4.99 -0.86
N LYS A 231 -13.24 -3.95 -0.22
CA LYS A 231 -14.65 -3.93 0.17
C LYS A 231 -15.56 -4.01 -1.05
N GLN A 232 -15.24 -3.28 -2.12
CA GLN A 232 -16.00 -3.34 -3.37
C GLN A 232 -15.88 -4.72 -4.02
N SER A 233 -14.69 -5.34 -4.04
CA SER A 233 -14.51 -6.67 -4.61
C SER A 233 -15.25 -7.77 -3.82
N ILE A 234 -15.30 -7.68 -2.49
CA ILE A 234 -16.10 -8.61 -1.67
C ILE A 234 -17.58 -8.48 -1.99
N ILE A 235 -18.10 -7.25 -2.09
CA ILE A 235 -19.53 -7.02 -2.38
C ILE A 235 -19.87 -7.55 -3.78
N SER A 236 -19.03 -7.29 -4.79
CA SER A 236 -19.20 -7.87 -6.13
C SER A 236 -19.08 -9.40 -6.13
N ALA A 237 -18.31 -9.98 -5.21
CA ALA A 237 -18.21 -11.42 -5.05
C ALA A 237 -19.42 -12.03 -4.32
N GLU A 238 -20.27 -11.24 -3.64
CA GLU A 238 -21.45 -11.76 -2.94
C GLU A 238 -22.66 -11.95 -3.89
N ASP A 239 -22.74 -11.17 -4.97
CA ASP A 239 -23.76 -11.28 -6.05
C ASP A 239 -23.50 -12.44 -7.05
N ARG A 240 -22.90 -13.56 -6.61
CA ARG A 240 -22.51 -14.69 -7.50
C ARG A 240 -23.68 -15.36 -8.23
N PHE A 241 -24.90 -15.34 -7.69
CA PHE A 241 -26.08 -15.83 -8.42
C PHE A 241 -26.40 -15.00 -9.66
N GLN A 242 -26.16 -13.68 -9.61
CA GLN A 242 -26.32 -12.81 -10.76
C GLN A 242 -25.17 -13.00 -11.78
N SER A 243 -24.00 -13.46 -11.32
CA SER A 243 -22.85 -13.80 -12.17
C SER A 243 -23.15 -14.99 -13.10
N PHE A 244 -23.73 -16.10 -12.61
CA PHE A 244 -24.09 -17.24 -13.47
C PHE A 244 -25.11 -16.85 -14.54
N CYS A 245 -26.16 -16.12 -14.16
CA CYS A 245 -27.15 -15.61 -15.11
C CYS A 245 -26.49 -14.69 -16.15
N ASN A 246 -25.64 -13.75 -15.73
CA ASN A 246 -24.93 -12.86 -16.65
C ASN A 246 -23.98 -13.64 -17.59
N LYS A 247 -23.29 -14.68 -17.09
CA LYS A 247 -22.42 -15.53 -17.92
C LYS A 247 -23.22 -16.33 -18.96
N ILE A 248 -24.39 -16.85 -18.59
CA ILE A 248 -25.25 -17.61 -19.51
C ILE A 248 -25.91 -16.69 -20.54
N PHE A 249 -26.48 -15.57 -20.10
CA PHE A 249 -27.27 -14.69 -20.97
C PHE A 249 -26.44 -13.63 -21.72
N ALA A 250 -25.35 -13.14 -21.13
CA ALA A 250 -24.50 -12.10 -21.71
C ALA A 250 -23.09 -12.59 -22.08
N GLY A 251 -22.77 -13.88 -21.85
CA GLY A 251 -21.48 -14.46 -22.23
C GLY A 251 -21.35 -14.79 -23.71
N TRP A 252 -22.48 -14.93 -24.42
CA TRP A 252 -22.50 -15.19 -25.87
C TRP A 252 -22.30 -13.90 -26.67
N ASP A 253 -21.39 -13.94 -27.65
CA ASP A 253 -21.18 -12.85 -28.58
C ASP A 253 -21.88 -13.18 -29.91
N PHE A 254 -22.94 -12.45 -30.22
CA PHE A 254 -23.74 -12.65 -31.44
C PHE A 254 -23.05 -12.11 -32.71
N CYS A 255 -21.93 -11.40 -32.58
CA CYS A 255 -21.16 -10.90 -33.71
C CYS A 255 -20.19 -11.95 -34.29
N ILE A 256 -20.07 -13.12 -33.67
CA ILE A 256 -19.22 -14.20 -34.15
C ILE A 256 -19.83 -14.78 -35.43
N SER A 257 -19.13 -14.56 -36.55
CA SER A 257 -19.55 -15.04 -37.88
C SER A 257 -18.84 -16.33 -38.30
N ASP A 258 -17.71 -16.64 -37.65
CA ASP A 258 -16.89 -17.82 -37.93
C ASP A 258 -17.35 -19.03 -37.10
N GLU A 259 -17.50 -20.18 -37.75
CA GLU A 259 -17.97 -21.42 -37.11
C GLU A 259 -16.97 -21.95 -36.08
N HIS A 260 -15.66 -21.86 -36.38
CA HIS A 260 -14.62 -22.31 -35.47
C HIS A 260 -14.56 -21.42 -34.22
N ALA A 261 -14.65 -20.11 -34.38
CA ALA A 261 -14.75 -19.17 -33.27
C ALA A 261 -16.02 -19.41 -32.41
N ALA A 262 -17.15 -19.78 -33.02
CA ALA A 262 -18.38 -20.10 -32.29
C ALA A 262 -18.23 -21.39 -31.46
N GLN A 263 -17.62 -22.44 -32.03
CA GLN A 263 -17.32 -23.68 -31.31
C GLN A 263 -16.35 -23.42 -30.14
N LEU A 264 -15.29 -22.65 -30.36
CA LEU A 264 -14.36 -22.26 -29.29
C LEU A 264 -15.06 -21.46 -28.18
N LYS A 265 -15.92 -20.50 -28.53
CA LYS A 265 -16.66 -19.70 -27.55
C LYS A 265 -17.63 -20.56 -26.74
N HIS A 266 -18.31 -21.51 -27.39
CA HIS A 266 -19.17 -22.48 -26.73
C HIS A 266 -18.38 -23.35 -25.75
N SER A 267 -17.29 -23.98 -26.19
CA SER A 267 -16.42 -24.79 -25.32
C SER A 267 -15.84 -23.98 -24.18
N SER A 268 -15.41 -22.73 -24.42
CA SER A 268 -14.91 -21.83 -23.38
C SER A 268 -15.95 -21.55 -22.31
N LEU A 269 -17.20 -21.22 -22.69
CA LEU A 269 -18.28 -20.98 -21.74
C LEU A 269 -18.64 -22.24 -20.96
N GLN A 270 -18.63 -23.41 -21.62
CA GLN A 270 -18.86 -24.69 -20.97
C GLN A 270 -17.79 -24.97 -19.89
N TYR A 271 -16.51 -24.82 -20.23
CA TYR A 271 -15.42 -25.04 -19.27
C TYR A 271 -15.45 -24.03 -18.12
N GLU A 272 -15.77 -22.77 -18.40
CA GLU A 272 -15.89 -21.72 -17.37
C GLU A 272 -16.99 -22.07 -16.37
N LEU A 273 -18.20 -22.41 -16.85
CA LEU A 273 -19.31 -22.82 -15.99
C LEU A 273 -19.02 -24.11 -15.23
N GLN A 274 -18.39 -25.09 -15.87
CA GLN A 274 -18.01 -26.34 -15.22
C GLN A 274 -17.01 -26.08 -14.09
N THR A 275 -16.01 -25.24 -14.33
CA THR A 275 -14.98 -24.89 -13.32
C THR A 275 -15.61 -24.15 -12.14
N ASP A 276 -16.49 -23.18 -12.41
CA ASP A 276 -17.21 -22.43 -11.37
C ASP A 276 -18.10 -23.36 -10.50
N LEU A 277 -18.79 -24.32 -11.13
CA LEU A 277 -19.61 -25.32 -10.43
C LEU A 277 -18.78 -26.31 -9.60
N GLU A 278 -17.65 -26.78 -10.14
CA GLU A 278 -16.72 -27.64 -9.42
C GLU A 278 -16.13 -26.93 -8.18
N GLU A 279 -15.78 -25.65 -8.31
CA GLU A 279 -15.29 -24.84 -7.20
C GLU A 279 -16.33 -24.71 -6.07
N GLU A 280 -17.58 -24.40 -6.42
CA GLU A 280 -18.68 -24.33 -5.44
C GLU A 280 -18.96 -25.69 -4.78
N ARG A 281 -18.93 -26.78 -5.56
CA ARG A 281 -19.06 -28.14 -5.01
C ARG A 281 -17.95 -28.47 -4.01
N ILE A 282 -16.71 -28.04 -4.28
CA ILE A 282 -15.59 -28.20 -3.34
C ILE A 282 -15.83 -27.37 -2.07
N LYS A 283 -16.28 -26.12 -2.18
CA LYS A 283 -16.61 -25.26 -1.03
C LYS A 283 -17.71 -25.86 -0.15
N GLN A 284 -18.78 -26.37 -0.76
CA GLN A 284 -19.86 -27.06 -0.05
C GLN A 284 -19.34 -28.30 0.68
N LYS A 285 -18.55 -29.16 0.01
CA LYS A 285 -17.91 -30.31 0.65
C LYS A 285 -17.06 -29.91 1.86
N ILE A 286 -16.33 -28.77 1.80
CA ILE A 286 -15.53 -28.26 2.91
C ILE A 286 -16.42 -27.77 4.07
N ALA A 287 -17.54 -27.10 3.76
CA ALA A 287 -18.48 -26.59 4.76
C ALA A 287 -19.20 -27.73 5.50
N GLU A 288 -19.57 -28.80 4.79
CA GLU A 288 -20.27 -29.97 5.32
C GLU A 288 -19.37 -30.94 6.10
N ARG A 289 -18.04 -30.72 6.14
CA ARG A 289 -17.11 -31.64 6.84
C ARG A 289 -17.46 -31.80 8.31
N THR A 290 -17.53 -33.06 8.73
CA THR A 290 -17.80 -33.43 10.13
C THR A 290 -16.62 -33.05 11.04
N LYS A 291 -16.87 -32.90 12.34
CA LYS A 291 -15.82 -32.55 13.32
C LYS A 291 -14.70 -33.61 13.39
N LYS A 292 -15.03 -34.90 13.20
CA LYS A 292 -14.07 -36.01 13.22
C LYS A 292 -13.14 -35.97 12.01
N GLU A 293 -13.68 -35.75 10.81
CA GLU A 293 -12.88 -35.57 9.59
C GLU A 293 -12.00 -34.33 9.67
N LYS A 294 -12.52 -33.23 10.21
CA LYS A 294 -11.72 -32.02 10.47
C LYS A 294 -10.51 -32.32 11.36
N MET A 295 -10.71 -33.04 12.47
CA MET A 295 -9.60 -33.42 13.36
C MET A 295 -8.56 -34.33 12.67
N HIS A 296 -9.01 -35.30 11.88
CA HIS A 296 -8.12 -36.18 11.11
C HIS A 296 -7.29 -35.40 10.10
N ILE A 297 -7.91 -34.48 9.35
CA ILE A 297 -7.22 -33.63 8.38
C ILE A 297 -6.24 -32.68 9.09
N TYR A 298 -6.62 -32.08 10.21
CA TYR A 298 -5.71 -31.24 11.00
C TYR A 298 -4.52 -32.04 11.54
N PHE A 299 -4.73 -33.29 11.94
CA PHE A 299 -3.66 -34.17 12.39
C PHE A 299 -2.69 -34.49 11.25
N ILE A 300 -3.19 -34.89 10.07
CA ILE A 300 -2.37 -35.10 8.87
C ILE A 300 -1.57 -33.83 8.56
N ARG A 301 -2.21 -32.66 8.56
CA ARG A 301 -1.53 -31.37 8.35
C ARG A 301 -0.47 -31.06 9.39
N ALA A 302 -0.69 -31.42 10.65
CA ALA A 302 0.31 -31.22 11.70
C ALA A 302 1.55 -32.08 11.44
N VAL A 303 1.35 -33.35 11.07
CA VAL A 303 2.43 -34.28 10.72
C VAL A 303 3.19 -33.80 9.47
N LEU A 304 2.48 -33.38 8.41
CA LEU A 304 3.11 -32.92 7.18
C LEU A 304 3.88 -31.61 7.40
N ASN A 305 3.32 -30.64 8.15
CA ASN A 305 4.06 -29.42 8.50
C ASN A 305 5.27 -29.70 9.39
N LEU A 306 5.22 -30.70 10.28
CA LEU A 306 6.38 -31.15 11.05
C LEU A 306 7.48 -31.71 10.13
N ILE A 307 7.11 -32.50 9.13
CA ILE A 307 8.05 -33.02 8.11
C ILE A 307 8.67 -31.88 7.32
N VAL A 308 7.88 -30.89 6.89
CA VAL A 308 8.40 -29.69 6.19
C VAL A 308 9.41 -28.95 7.06
N ALA A 309 9.09 -28.70 8.34
CA ALA A 309 10.00 -28.03 9.26
C ALA A 309 11.31 -28.81 9.44
N LEU A 310 11.25 -30.15 9.48
CA LEU A 310 12.43 -31.00 9.55
C LEU A 310 13.29 -30.89 8.28
N VAL A 311 12.69 -30.95 7.09
CA VAL A 311 13.41 -30.80 5.82
C VAL A 311 14.09 -29.43 5.74
N LEU A 312 13.39 -28.35 6.09
CA LEU A 312 13.96 -27.00 6.15
C LEU A 312 15.12 -26.91 7.14
N SER A 313 14.96 -27.49 8.33
CA SER A 313 16.03 -27.51 9.34
C SER A 313 17.27 -28.27 8.86
N VAL A 314 17.08 -29.39 8.14
CA VAL A 314 18.19 -30.16 7.54
C VAL A 314 18.88 -29.34 6.44
N CYS A 315 18.13 -28.72 5.52
CA CYS A 315 18.70 -27.86 4.49
C CYS A 315 19.51 -26.70 5.10
N PHE A 316 18.94 -26.00 6.08
CA PHE A 316 19.63 -24.93 6.80
C PHE A 316 20.91 -25.41 7.49
N TYR A 317 20.85 -26.57 8.15
CA TYR A 317 22.01 -27.17 8.80
C TYR A 317 23.11 -27.54 7.79
N CYS A 318 22.74 -28.12 6.64
CA CYS A 318 23.67 -28.43 5.56
C CYS A 318 24.34 -27.17 4.99
N ILE A 319 23.58 -26.10 4.77
CA ILE A 319 24.11 -24.81 4.30
C ILE A 319 25.08 -24.23 5.34
N TYR A 320 24.68 -24.18 6.62
CA TYR A 320 25.51 -23.66 7.70
C TYR A 320 26.83 -24.44 7.86
N ARG A 321 26.77 -25.77 7.76
CA ARG A 321 28.00 -26.59 7.77
C ARG A 321 28.85 -26.31 6.54
N ALA A 322 28.25 -26.24 5.34
CA ALA A 322 28.97 -25.95 4.11
C ALA A 322 29.66 -24.57 4.13
N THR A 323 29.00 -23.54 4.69
CA THR A 323 29.59 -22.20 4.82
C THR A 323 30.78 -22.19 5.77
N ILE A 324 30.67 -22.82 6.95
CA ILE A 324 31.81 -22.91 7.89
C ILE A 324 32.97 -23.70 7.30
N TYR A 325 32.69 -24.79 6.59
CA TYR A 325 33.75 -25.58 5.94
C TYR A 325 34.42 -24.83 4.79
N SER A 326 33.67 -23.98 4.06
CA SER A 326 34.23 -23.11 3.02
C SER A 326 35.12 -22.02 3.62
N GLU A 327 34.67 -21.36 4.70
CA GLU A 327 35.39 -20.26 5.36
C GLU A 327 36.67 -20.76 6.06
N ALA A 328 36.60 -21.88 6.79
CA ALA A 328 37.74 -22.45 7.50
C ALA A 328 38.87 -22.99 6.59
N ARG A 329 38.63 -23.09 5.27
CA ARG A 329 39.61 -23.57 4.28
C ARG A 329 40.31 -22.42 3.55
N ASP A 330 39.66 -21.27 3.41
CA ASP A 330 40.22 -20.07 2.75
C ASP A 330 41.45 -19.51 3.51
N ASP A 331 41.53 -19.77 4.83
CA ASP A 331 42.66 -19.38 5.69
C ASP A 331 43.94 -20.24 5.53
N ARG A 332 43.91 -21.35 4.75
CA ARG A 332 45.08 -22.24 4.59
C ARG A 332 45.80 -22.01 3.26
N PRO A 333 47.15 -22.10 3.23
CA PRO A 333 47.92 -21.89 2.00
C PRO A 333 47.55 -22.92 0.93
N HIS A 334 47.36 -22.43 -0.30
CA HIS A 334 46.95 -23.21 -1.47
C HIS A 334 48.07 -24.15 -1.92
N ASN A 335 47.82 -25.46 -1.90
CA ASN A 335 48.68 -26.46 -2.52
C ASN A 335 48.23 -26.69 -3.97
N SER A 336 49.17 -26.59 -4.92
CA SER A 336 48.94 -26.67 -6.38
C SER A 336 48.30 -27.97 -6.87
N ASP A 337 48.35 -29.04 -6.07
CA ASP A 337 48.01 -30.40 -6.52
C ASP A 337 46.50 -30.72 -6.37
N THR A 338 45.71 -29.81 -5.77
CA THR A 338 44.28 -30.02 -5.48
C THR A 338 43.39 -28.84 -5.89
N PHE A 339 43.73 -28.12 -6.97
CA PHE A 339 42.95 -26.98 -7.48
C PHE A 339 41.45 -27.29 -7.69
N LEU A 340 41.13 -28.48 -8.24
CA LEU A 340 39.75 -28.88 -8.52
C LEU A 340 38.95 -29.16 -7.24
N GLN A 341 39.63 -29.62 -6.18
CA GLN A 341 39.03 -29.88 -4.87
C GLN A 341 38.79 -28.57 -4.11
N ASP A 342 39.72 -27.61 -4.21
CA ASP A 342 39.60 -26.28 -3.60
C ASP A 342 38.46 -25.46 -4.25
N LEU A 343 38.29 -25.53 -5.58
CA LEU A 343 37.14 -24.92 -6.26
C LEU A 343 35.80 -25.52 -5.79
N MET A 344 35.71 -26.85 -5.70
CA MET A 344 34.49 -27.52 -5.23
C MET A 344 34.13 -27.14 -3.79
N LEU A 345 35.14 -26.93 -2.94
CA LEU A 345 34.96 -26.49 -1.55
C LEU A 345 34.53 -25.01 -1.46
N GLN A 346 35.08 -24.14 -2.28
CA GLN A 346 34.73 -22.71 -2.30
C GLN A 346 33.31 -22.46 -2.82
N TYR A 347 32.87 -23.23 -3.81
CA TYR A 347 31.50 -23.17 -4.33
C TYR A 347 30.52 -24.09 -3.60
N LEU A 348 30.97 -24.85 -2.59
CA LEU A 348 30.16 -25.81 -1.85
C LEU A 348 28.86 -25.17 -1.29
N PRO A 349 28.88 -23.97 -0.67
CA PRO A 349 27.64 -23.35 -0.20
C PRO A 349 26.66 -23.06 -1.33
N SER A 350 27.14 -22.57 -2.48
CA SER A 350 26.32 -22.27 -3.65
C SER A 350 25.74 -23.55 -4.27
N ILE A 351 26.51 -24.64 -4.33
CA ILE A 351 26.05 -25.94 -4.81
C ILE A 351 24.97 -26.50 -3.89
N VAL A 352 25.18 -26.44 -2.57
CA VAL A 352 24.20 -26.92 -1.57
C VAL A 352 22.91 -26.12 -1.61
N ILE A 353 22.98 -24.79 -1.74
CA ILE A 353 21.80 -23.92 -1.89
C ILE A 353 21.04 -24.27 -3.17
N THR A 354 21.76 -24.42 -4.30
CA THR A 354 21.13 -24.77 -5.58
C THR A 354 20.46 -26.14 -5.53
N ALA A 355 21.11 -27.13 -4.91
CA ALA A 355 20.54 -28.47 -4.72
C ALA A 355 19.30 -28.43 -3.81
N ALA A 356 19.33 -27.66 -2.71
CA ALA A 356 18.19 -27.48 -1.82
C ALA A 356 16.99 -26.87 -2.55
N ASN A 357 17.21 -25.84 -3.39
CA ASN A 357 16.16 -25.20 -4.17
C ASN A 357 15.56 -26.10 -5.26
N LEU A 358 16.28 -27.11 -5.73
CA LEU A 358 15.78 -28.08 -6.71
C LEU A 358 15.02 -29.24 -6.04
N ILE A 359 15.54 -29.75 -4.93
CA ILE A 359 14.98 -30.92 -4.23
C ILE A 359 13.70 -30.54 -3.46
N THR A 360 13.67 -29.37 -2.84
CA THR A 360 12.59 -28.98 -1.93
C THR A 360 11.21 -28.86 -2.62
N PRO A 361 11.08 -28.24 -3.81
CA PRO A 361 9.82 -28.23 -4.55
C PRO A 361 9.30 -29.62 -4.92
N VAL A 362 10.19 -30.55 -5.28
CA VAL A 362 9.82 -31.94 -5.63
C VAL A 362 9.26 -32.68 -4.41
N ILE A 363 9.89 -32.52 -3.25
CA ILE A 363 9.40 -33.09 -1.98
C ILE A 363 8.02 -32.50 -1.64
N PHE A 364 7.85 -31.18 -1.81
CA PHE A 364 6.58 -30.52 -1.51
C PHE A 364 5.45 -30.93 -2.45
N GLU A 365 5.71 -31.11 -3.75
CA GLU A 365 4.71 -31.62 -4.69
C GLU A 365 4.21 -33.01 -4.27
N HIS A 366 5.12 -33.90 -3.86
CA HIS A 366 4.74 -35.22 -3.38
C HIS A 366 3.94 -35.15 -2.08
N LEU A 367 4.33 -34.28 -1.15
CA LEU A 367 3.70 -34.10 0.15
C LEU A 367 2.26 -33.58 0.03
N ILE A 368 2.02 -32.69 -0.93
CA ILE A 368 0.74 -32.00 -1.06
C ILE A 368 -0.38 -32.88 -1.61
N ARG A 369 -0.02 -33.93 -2.38
CA ARG A 369 -0.98 -34.95 -2.81
C ARG A 369 -1.66 -35.67 -1.64
N PHE A 370 -1.07 -35.62 -0.44
CA PHE A 370 -1.64 -36.18 0.78
C PHE A 370 -2.47 -35.17 1.60
N GLU A 371 -2.46 -33.89 1.24
CA GLU A 371 -2.96 -32.78 2.05
C GLU A 371 -4.40 -32.34 1.68
N ASP A 372 -4.97 -32.92 0.60
CA ASP A 372 -6.32 -32.73 0.06
C ASP A 372 -6.78 -31.26 0.08
N TYR A 373 -5.93 -30.37 -0.44
CA TYR A 373 -6.25 -28.96 -0.58
C TYR A 373 -7.11 -28.66 -1.80
N SER A 374 -7.73 -27.48 -1.80
CA SER A 374 -8.25 -26.92 -3.05
C SER A 374 -7.06 -26.60 -3.97
N PRO A 375 -7.14 -26.88 -5.28
CA PRO A 375 -6.03 -26.65 -6.22
C PRO A 375 -5.45 -25.21 -6.17
N ALA A 376 -6.30 -24.21 -5.96
CA ALA A 376 -5.87 -22.81 -5.85
C ALA A 376 -5.12 -22.51 -4.54
N PHE A 377 -5.44 -23.22 -3.45
CA PHE A 377 -4.72 -23.10 -2.18
C PHE A 377 -3.41 -23.87 -2.24
N GLU A 378 -3.42 -25.05 -2.86
CA GLU A 378 -2.25 -25.90 -3.10
C GLU A 378 -1.12 -25.12 -3.80
N ILE A 379 -1.40 -24.49 -4.94
CA ILE A 379 -0.42 -23.72 -5.71
C ILE A 379 0.16 -22.57 -4.87
N LYS A 380 -0.69 -21.78 -4.19
CA LYS A 380 -0.25 -20.67 -3.35
C LYS A 380 0.62 -21.14 -2.20
N PHE A 381 0.28 -22.27 -1.60
CA PHE A 381 0.97 -22.81 -0.45
C PHE A 381 2.31 -23.46 -0.82
N ILE A 382 2.41 -24.12 -1.98
CA ILE A 382 3.69 -24.57 -2.58
C ILE A 382 4.60 -23.38 -2.78
N LEU A 383 4.09 -22.31 -3.39
CA LEU A 383 4.89 -21.13 -3.71
C LEU A 383 5.41 -20.47 -2.43
N ILE A 384 4.56 -20.33 -1.41
CA ILE A 384 4.98 -19.84 -0.09
C ILE A 384 6.07 -20.73 0.51
N ARG A 385 5.85 -22.04 0.60
CA ARG A 385 6.82 -22.98 1.19
C ARG A 385 8.15 -22.99 0.41
N SER A 386 8.12 -22.83 -0.90
CA SER A 386 9.31 -22.81 -1.76
C SER A 386 10.09 -21.49 -1.69
N VAL A 387 9.43 -20.36 -1.43
CA VAL A 387 10.08 -19.05 -1.26
C VAL A 387 10.75 -18.92 0.13
N PHE A 388 10.28 -19.67 1.12
CA PHE A 388 10.87 -19.66 2.48
C PHE A 388 12.12 -20.55 2.63
N VAL A 389 12.43 -21.37 1.63
CA VAL A 389 13.70 -22.11 1.50
C VAL A 389 14.74 -21.17 0.93
#